data_AF-A0A1V0UTA1-F1
#
_entry.id   AF-A0A1V0UTA1-F1
#
_cell.length_a   1.000
_cell.length_b   1.000
_cell.length_c   1.000
_cell.angle_alpha   90.00
_cell.angle_beta   90.00
_cell.angle_gamma   90.00
#
_symmetry.space_group_name_H-M   'P 1'
#
loop_
_entity.id
_entity.type
_entity.pdbx_description
1 polymer ?
#
loop_
_entity_poly.entity_id
_entity_poly.type
_entity_poly.pdbx_seq_one_letter_code
_entity_poly.pdbx_strand_id
1 'polypeptide(L)'
;MRSFTWLCTLIGTILCLMHWAGHNYDPMYMIFYALSIPAWIAPLFTDMVDIALWKMMIIYLFTVLTWGASGFLIDWLVAKQRRGQLR
;
A
#
# COMPACT_ATOMS: atom_id res chain seq x y z
N MET A 1 11.56 2.64 -20.06
CA MET A 1 11.45 2.79 -18.60
C MET A 1 9.98 2.97 -18.31
N ARG A 2 9.26 1.88 -17.99
CA ARG A 2 7.81 1.97 -17.70
C ARG A 2 7.71 1.88 -16.19
N SER A 3 7.36 3.00 -15.59
CA SER A 3 7.40 3.27 -14.16
C SER A 3 6.27 2.57 -13.41
N PHE A 4 6.23 1.22 -13.41
CA PHE A 4 5.22 0.50 -12.62
C PHE A 4 5.37 0.82 -11.13
N THR A 5 6.59 1.08 -10.67
CA THR A 5 6.85 1.65 -9.34
C THR A 5 5.99 2.89 -9.07
N TRP A 6 5.94 3.85 -10.01
CA TRP A 6 5.18 5.09 -9.85
C TRP A 6 3.66 4.86 -9.91
N LEU A 7 3.19 3.93 -10.74
CA LEU A 7 1.77 3.59 -10.79
C LEU A 7 1.32 2.92 -9.49
N CYS A 8 2.10 1.96 -8.98
CA CYS A 8 1.78 1.28 -7.74
C CYS A 8 1.88 2.23 -6.52
N THR A 9 2.89 3.10 -6.43
CA THR A 9 2.93 4.12 -5.36
C THR A 9 1.75 5.07 -5.45
N LEU A 10 1.34 5.48 -6.66
CA LEU A 10 0.16 6.32 -6.86
C LEU A 10 -1.11 5.61 -6.39
N ILE A 11 -1.30 4.33 -6.71
CA ILE A 11 -2.44 3.52 -6.25
C ILE A 11 -2.46 3.44 -4.72
N GLY A 12 -1.33 3.14 -4.08
CA GLY A 12 -1.23 3.12 -2.61
C GLY A 12 -1.54 4.47 -1.98
N THR A 13 -1.08 5.56 -2.61
CA THR A 13 -1.33 6.93 -2.13
C THR A 13 -2.81 7.30 -2.25
N ILE A 14 -3.43 7.01 -3.39
CA ILE A 14 -4.87 7.21 -3.63
C ILE A 14 -5.68 6.40 -2.61
N LEU A 15 -5.28 5.17 -2.31
CA LEU A 15 -5.96 4.34 -1.32
C LEU A 15 -5.97 4.98 0.07
N CYS A 16 -4.82 5.47 0.53
CA CYS A 16 -4.72 6.19 1.81
C CYS A 16 -5.57 7.47 1.81
N LEU A 17 -5.60 8.20 0.68
CA LEU A 17 -6.35 9.44 0.54
C LEU A 17 -7.87 9.19 0.50
N MET A 18 -8.31 8.12 -0.17
CA MET A 18 -9.69 7.66 -0.19
C MET A 18 -10.15 7.23 1.20
N HIS A 19 -9.33 6.48 1.92
CA HIS A 19 -9.62 6.08 3.29
C HIS A 19 -9.70 7.29 4.24
N TRP A 20 -8.81 8.28 4.07
CA TRP A 20 -8.86 9.50 4.85
C TRP A 20 -10.10 10.36 4.56
N ALA A 21 -10.44 10.57 3.28
CA ALA A 21 -11.63 11.35 2.88
C ALA A 21 -12.95 10.63 3.20
N GLY A 22 -12.93 9.30 3.10
CA GLY A 22 -14.08 8.43 3.25
C GLY A 22 -14.15 7.74 4.61
N HIS A 23 -13.42 8.20 5.63
CA HIS A 23 -13.33 7.49 6.91
C HIS A 23 -14.70 7.32 7.61
N ASN A 24 -15.70 8.15 7.29
CA ASN A 24 -17.05 7.98 7.85
C ASN A 24 -17.87 6.87 7.16
N TYR A 25 -17.32 6.23 6.12
CA TYR A 25 -17.99 5.22 5.33
C TYR A 25 -17.30 3.86 5.51
N ASP A 26 -18.01 2.92 6.14
CA ASP A 26 -17.64 1.50 6.28
C ASP A 26 -17.03 0.85 5.01
N PRO A 27 -17.58 1.05 3.78
CA PRO A 27 -17.01 0.43 2.59
C PRO A 27 -15.57 0.91 2.28
N MET A 28 -15.21 2.13 2.66
CA MET A 28 -13.84 2.64 2.45
C MET A 28 -12.86 2.01 3.43
N TYR A 29 -13.29 1.75 4.67
CA TYR A 29 -12.56 0.94 5.63
C TYR A 29 -12.33 -0.48 5.10
N MET A 30 -13.37 -1.12 4.56
CA MET A 30 -13.25 -2.48 4.00
C MET A 30 -12.28 -2.55 2.82
N ILE A 31 -12.33 -1.61 1.88
CA ILE A 31 -11.42 -1.58 0.72
C ILE A 31 -9.97 -1.36 1.17
N PHE A 32 -9.75 -0.44 2.10
CA PHE A 32 -8.43 -0.17 2.64
C PHE A 32 -7.88 -1.39 3.38
N TYR A 33 -8.68 -2.02 4.23
CA TYR A 33 -8.32 -3.27 4.89
C TYR A 33 -8.10 -4.40 3.89
N ALA A 34 -8.85 -4.52 2.79
CA ALA A 34 -8.67 -5.59 1.82
C ALA A 34 -7.36 -5.48 1.01
N LEU A 35 -6.86 -4.27 0.77
CA LEU A 35 -5.72 -4.00 -0.11
C LEU A 35 -4.44 -3.56 0.62
N SER A 36 -4.52 -3.34 1.93
CA SER A 36 -3.38 -2.95 2.77
C SER A 36 -2.94 -4.13 3.64
N ILE A 37 -1.80 -4.75 3.29
CA ILE A 37 -1.16 -5.78 4.12
C ILE A 37 -0.87 -5.27 5.56
N PRO A 38 -0.37 -4.04 5.76
CA PRO A 38 -0.19 -3.48 7.11
C PRO A 38 -1.49 -3.40 7.90
N ALA A 39 -2.63 -3.13 7.25
CA ALA A 39 -3.93 -3.11 7.92
C ALA A 39 -4.35 -4.51 8.40
N TRP A 40 -3.98 -5.60 7.71
CA TRP A 40 -4.27 -6.97 8.19
C TRP A 40 -3.59 -7.28 9.52
N ILE A 41 -2.43 -6.67 9.74
CA ILE A 41 -1.57 -6.91 10.88
C ILE A 41 -1.91 -5.97 12.04
N ALA A 42 -2.47 -4.78 11.77
CA ALA A 42 -2.85 -3.80 12.78
C ALA A 42 -3.77 -4.33 13.90
N PRO A 43 -4.79 -5.19 13.63
CA PRO A 43 -5.61 -5.84 14.66
C PRO A 43 -4.83 -6.67 15.68
N LEU A 44 -3.68 -7.22 15.29
CA LEU A 44 -2.88 -8.12 16.14
C LEU A 44 -2.06 -7.36 17.18
N PHE A 45 -1.81 -6.08 16.94
CA PHE A 45 -0.95 -5.23 17.77
C PHE A 45 -1.68 -4.08 18.44
N THR A 46 -2.98 -3.92 18.15
CA THR A 46 -3.77 -2.81 18.71
C THR A 46 -5.24 -3.13 18.84
N ASP A 47 -5.80 -2.76 20.00
CA ASP A 47 -7.24 -2.71 20.22
C ASP A 47 -7.87 -1.67 19.29
N MET A 48 -8.86 -2.11 18.49
CA MET A 48 -9.51 -1.30 17.46
C MET A 48 -10.35 -0.14 18.01
N VAL A 49 -10.55 -0.07 19.33
CA VAL A 49 -11.45 0.87 19.99
C VAL A 49 -10.84 2.29 20.10
N ASP A 50 -9.51 2.40 20.15
CA ASP A 50 -8.79 3.68 20.28
C ASP A 50 -7.53 3.67 19.41
N ILE A 51 -7.72 3.59 18.09
CA ILE A 51 -6.59 3.76 17.16
C ILE A 51 -6.19 5.24 17.18
N ALA A 52 -5.20 5.58 18.01
CA ALA A 52 -4.58 6.90 18.03
C ALA A 52 -4.13 7.29 16.61
N LEU A 53 -4.34 8.56 16.22
CA LEU A 53 -4.00 9.14 14.91
C LEU A 53 -2.59 8.72 14.42
N TRP A 54 -1.64 8.61 15.35
CA TRP A 54 -0.26 8.20 15.08
C TRP A 54 -0.16 6.80 14.45
N LYS A 55 -0.94 5.83 14.92
CA LYS A 55 -0.92 4.45 14.42
C LYS A 55 -1.54 4.37 13.01
N MET A 56 -2.60 5.12 12.75
CA MET A 56 -3.17 5.29 11.41
C MET A 56 -2.12 5.82 10.41
N MET A 57 -1.35 6.84 10.79
CA MET A 57 -0.28 7.36 9.93
C MET A 57 0.81 6.33 9.62
N ILE A 58 1.19 5.50 10.60
CA ILE A 58 2.13 4.40 10.39
C ILE A 58 1.55 3.42 9.36
N ILE A 59 0.29 3.00 9.51
CA ILE A 59 -0.37 2.07 8.58
C ILE A 59 -0.38 2.67 7.16
N TYR A 60 -0.68 3.96 7.01
CA TYR A 60 -0.64 4.63 5.70
C TYR A 60 0.76 4.63 5.09
N LEU A 61 1.78 4.98 5.87
CA LEU A 61 3.17 4.97 5.41
C LEU A 61 3.58 3.58 4.94
N PHE A 62 3.30 2.55 5.74
CA PHE A 62 3.57 1.16 5.38
C PHE A 62 2.77 0.69 4.16
N THR A 63 1.54 1.18 3.97
CA THR A 63 0.70 0.86 2.81
C THR A 63 1.33 1.41 1.54
N VAL A 64 1.73 2.68 1.54
CA VAL A 64 2.42 3.30 0.39
C VAL A 64 3.75 2.60 0.13
N LEU A 65 4.49 2.23 1.18
CA LEU A 65 5.75 1.48 1.04
C LEU A 65 5.55 0.08 0.47
N THR A 66 4.53 -0.67 0.89
CA THR A 66 4.27 -2.02 0.36
C THR A 66 3.83 -1.97 -1.11
N TRP A 67 2.98 -1.02 -1.48
CA TRP A 67 2.60 -0.79 -2.86
C TRP A 67 3.79 -0.32 -3.73
N GLY A 68 4.60 0.60 -3.22
CA GLY A 68 5.81 1.05 -3.91
C GLY A 68 6.87 -0.04 -4.07
N ALA A 69 7.10 -0.82 -3.03
CA ALA A 69 8.01 -1.97 -3.06
C ALA A 69 7.53 -3.03 -4.05
N SER A 70 6.22 -3.27 -4.13
CA SER A 70 5.64 -4.21 -5.11
C SER A 70 5.88 -3.74 -6.54
N GLY A 71 5.65 -2.45 -6.83
CA GLY A 71 5.95 -1.86 -8.13
C GLY A 71 7.45 -1.89 -8.47
N PHE A 72 8.32 -1.64 -7.48
CA PHE A 72 9.76 -1.75 -7.63
C PHE A 72 10.21 -3.19 -7.91
N LEU A 73 9.61 -4.17 -7.25
CA LEU A 73 9.92 -5.59 -7.46
C LEU A 73 9.57 -6.02 -8.89
N ILE A 74 8.43 -5.58 -9.41
CA ILE A 74 8.00 -5.81 -10.79
C ILE A 74 9.01 -5.18 -11.76
N ASP A 75 9.36 -3.91 -11.56
CA ASP A 75 10.33 -3.21 -12.41
C ASP A 75 11.70 -3.91 -12.39
N TRP A 76 12.13 -4.38 -11.21
CA TRP A 76 13.38 -5.12 -11.05
C TRP A 76 13.37 -6.48 -11.76
N LEU A 77 12.28 -7.26 -11.61
CA LEU A 77 12.12 -8.56 -12.27
C LEU A 77 12.08 -8.41 -13.80
N VAL A 78 11.33 -7.43 -14.31
CA VAL A 78 11.27 -7.12 -15.75
C VAL A 78 12.65 -6.69 -16.27
N ALA A 79 13.37 -5.86 -15.52
CA ALA A 79 14.74 -5.47 -15.89
C ALA A 79 15.72 -6.66 -15.88
N LYS A 80 15.58 -7.57 -14.91
CA LYS A 80 16.36 -8.81 -14.83
C LYS A 80 16.07 -9.74 -16.01
N GLN A 81 14.80 -9.93 -16.36
CA GLN A 81 14.39 -10.75 -17.52
C GLN A 81 14.93 -10.16 -18.83
N ARG A 82 14.83 -8.85 -19.03
CA ARG A 82 15.35 -8.18 -20.24
C ARG A 82 16.87 -8.34 -20.39
N ARG A 83 17.63 -8.27 -19.29
CA ARG A 83 19.08 -8.53 -19.31
C ARG A 83 19.42 -9.99 -19.61
N GLY A 84 18.57 -10.93 -19.17
CA GLY A 84 18.75 -12.35 -19.42
C GLY A 84 18.49 -12.76 -20.88
N GLN A 85 17.60 -12.06 -21.59
CA GLN A 85 17.31 -12.34 -23.01
C GLN A 85 18.33 -11.75 -24.01
N LEU A 86 19.25 -10.91 -23.54
CA LEU A 86 20.35 -10.34 -24.34
C LEU A 86 21.65 -11.15 -24.27
N ARG A 87 21.66 -12.25 -23.49
CA ARG A 87 22.72 -13.27 -23.46
C ARG A 87 22.25 -14.49 -24.22
#